data_AF-A0A1E5A664-F1
#
_entry.id   AF-A0A1E5A664-F1
#
_cell.length_a   1.000
_cell.length_b   1.000
_cell.length_c   1.000
_cell.angle_alpha   90.00
_cell.angle_beta   90.00
_cell.angle_gamma   90.00
#
_symmetry.space_group_name_H-M   'P 1'
#
loop_
_entity.id
_entity.type
_entity.pdbx_description
1 polymer ?
#
loop_
_entity_poly.entity_id
_entity_poly.type
_entity_poly.pdbx_seq_one_letter_code
_entity_poly.pdbx_strand_id
1 'polypeptide(L)'
;MKITKITNYYHAGHLYSVAKNASSNKETDENDPLISIMFSVLALEAFINESGSLAKMMPSSQKEKIVEGFSSVMSELEDRKEALLVKYHMALLVFSGATWDEGAQPFQDFKLLITLRNAIVHMKADKWETETTIASEQKERELKQYPKFIKVLKQKGLISIPETSTSWLEVISNPKVGQWACQTAELITKEFTEKVPDGNFKKSLENYAFGESNG
;
A
#
# COMPACT_ATOMS: atom_id res chain seq x y z
N MET A 1 -42.49 -6.31 13.52
CA MET A 1 -41.22 -5.55 13.52
C MET A 1 -40.17 -6.41 12.82
N LYS A 2 -39.62 -5.96 11.69
CA LYS A 2 -38.62 -6.72 10.92
C LYS A 2 -37.25 -6.27 11.39
N ILE A 3 -36.50 -7.15 12.07
CA ILE A 3 -35.13 -6.87 12.47
C ILE A 3 -34.23 -7.36 11.33
N THR A 4 -33.62 -6.42 10.60
CA THR A 4 -32.61 -6.75 9.59
C THR A 4 -31.26 -6.89 10.28
N LYS A 5 -30.69 -8.09 10.27
CA LYS A 5 -29.30 -8.32 10.69
C LYS A 5 -28.38 -8.01 9.52
N ILE A 6 -27.41 -7.12 9.72
CA ILE A 6 -26.35 -6.82 8.76
C ILE A 6 -25.09 -7.57 9.22
N THR A 7 -24.48 -8.33 8.31
CA THR A 7 -23.21 -9.04 8.53
C THR A 7 -22.21 -8.52 7.51
N ASN A 8 -20.99 -8.17 7.95
CA ASN A 8 -19.91 -7.71 7.08
C ASN A 8 -18.70 -8.61 7.22
N TYR A 9 -18.00 -8.80 6.12
CA TYR A 9 -16.72 -9.50 6.07
C TYR A 9 -15.62 -8.49 5.77
N TYR A 10 -14.57 -8.51 6.58
CA TYR A 10 -13.40 -7.66 6.42
C TYR A 10 -12.32 -8.46 5.72
N HIS A 11 -11.76 -7.91 4.64
CA HIS A 11 -10.86 -8.58 3.73
C HIS A 11 -9.43 -8.02 3.80
N ALA A 12 -9.22 -6.85 4.40
CA ALA A 12 -7.90 -6.24 4.50
C ALA A 12 -6.83 -7.18 5.06
N GLY A 13 -7.14 -7.87 6.17
CA GLY A 13 -6.22 -8.83 6.79
C GLY A 13 -5.91 -10.06 5.91
N HIS A 14 -6.91 -10.56 5.17
CA HIS A 14 -6.70 -11.66 4.23
C HIS A 14 -5.83 -11.24 3.04
N LEU A 15 -6.05 -10.05 2.48
CA LEU A 15 -5.21 -9.51 1.41
C LEU A 15 -3.77 -9.31 1.89
N TYR A 16 -3.59 -8.81 3.12
CA TYR A 16 -2.26 -8.68 3.70
C TYR A 16 -1.58 -10.03 3.92
N SER A 17 -2.31 -11.05 4.37
CA SER A 17 -1.72 -12.39 4.56
C SER A 17 -1.24 -13.00 3.24
N VAL A 18 -1.96 -12.78 2.13
CA VAL A 18 -1.48 -13.17 0.79
C VAL A 18 -0.16 -12.46 0.45
N ALA A 19 -0.08 -11.14 0.68
CA ALA A 19 1.16 -10.38 0.44
C ALA A 19 2.33 -10.91 1.27
N LYS A 20 2.08 -11.16 2.56
CA LYS A 20 3.08 -11.61 3.53
C LYS A 20 3.58 -13.02 3.19
N ASN A 21 2.67 -13.93 2.86
CA ASN A 21 3.01 -15.30 2.45
C ASN A 21 3.94 -15.28 1.23
N ALA A 22 3.60 -14.51 0.18
CA ALA A 22 4.45 -14.36 -0.99
C ALA A 22 5.84 -13.78 -0.63
N SER A 23 5.92 -12.80 0.27
CA SER A 23 7.21 -12.18 0.67
C SER A 23 8.13 -13.09 1.49
N SER A 24 7.55 -14.13 2.09
CA SER A 24 8.21 -15.04 3.04
C SER A 24 8.46 -16.43 2.49
N ASN A 25 8.01 -16.71 1.26
CA ASN A 25 8.17 -17.99 0.62
C ASN A 25 9.67 -18.29 0.40
N LYS A 26 10.11 -19.46 0.88
CA LYS A 26 11.52 -19.90 0.79
C LYS A 26 11.84 -20.50 -0.58
N GLU A 27 10.83 -21.06 -1.25
CA GLU A 27 10.90 -21.49 -2.64
C GLU A 27 10.35 -20.33 -3.47
N THR A 28 11.13 -19.24 -3.57
CA THR A 28 10.71 -18.00 -4.23
C THR A 28 10.28 -18.26 -5.66
N ASP A 29 8.98 -18.13 -5.93
CA ASP A 29 8.47 -17.96 -7.28
C ASP A 29 8.95 -16.58 -7.78
N GLU A 30 9.35 -16.47 -9.04
CA GLU A 30 9.78 -15.21 -9.65
C GLU A 30 8.72 -14.11 -9.56
N ASN A 31 7.45 -14.49 -9.40
CA ASN A 31 6.31 -13.60 -9.29
C ASN A 31 5.97 -13.19 -7.85
N ASP A 32 6.53 -13.85 -6.84
CA ASP A 32 6.20 -13.61 -5.42
C ASP A 32 6.38 -12.13 -5.01
N PRO A 33 7.46 -11.42 -5.39
CA PRO A 33 7.61 -10.01 -5.06
C PRO A 33 6.52 -9.12 -5.68
N LEU A 34 6.08 -9.43 -6.90
CA LEU A 34 5.00 -8.70 -7.57
C LEU A 34 3.67 -8.92 -6.84
N ILE A 35 3.40 -10.16 -6.41
CA ILE A 35 2.24 -10.49 -5.58
C ILE A 35 2.28 -9.68 -4.29
N SER A 36 3.42 -9.66 -3.58
CA SER A 36 3.58 -8.87 -2.35
C SER A 36 3.33 -7.37 -2.56
N ILE A 37 3.87 -6.77 -3.63
CA ILE A 37 3.66 -5.35 -3.96
C ILE A 37 2.16 -5.07 -4.17
N MET A 38 1.52 -5.87 -5.02
CA MET A 38 0.12 -5.66 -5.40
C MET A 38 -0.82 -5.86 -4.21
N PHE A 39 -0.68 -6.98 -3.49
CA PHE A 39 -1.56 -7.31 -2.37
C PHE A 39 -1.33 -6.41 -1.16
N SER A 40 -0.12 -5.86 -0.94
CA SER A 40 0.11 -4.85 0.11
C SER A 40 -0.73 -3.60 -0.14
N VAL A 41 -0.80 -3.11 -1.39
CA VAL A 41 -1.62 -1.94 -1.72
C VAL A 41 -3.11 -2.26 -1.68
N LEU A 42 -3.53 -3.44 -2.14
CA LEU A 42 -4.92 -3.88 -2.04
C LEU A 42 -5.38 -3.99 -0.58
N ALA A 43 -4.51 -4.49 0.29
CA ALA A 43 -4.78 -4.56 1.72
C ALA A 43 -4.95 -3.15 2.32
N LEU A 44 -4.08 -2.19 1.98
CA LEU A 44 -4.21 -0.80 2.44
C LEU A 44 -5.46 -0.08 1.94
N GLU A 45 -5.87 -0.36 0.70
CA GLU A 45 -7.12 0.14 0.11
C GLU A 45 -8.34 -0.45 0.83
N ALA A 46 -8.36 -1.78 1.02
CA ALA A 46 -9.41 -2.46 1.75
C ALA A 46 -9.48 -1.96 3.19
N PHE A 47 -8.35 -1.84 3.89
CA PHE A 47 -8.28 -1.39 5.28
C PHE A 47 -8.94 -0.03 5.49
N ILE A 48 -8.60 0.97 4.68
CA ILE A 48 -9.16 2.32 4.86
C ILE A 48 -10.66 2.38 4.51
N ASN A 49 -11.11 1.65 3.49
CA ASN A 49 -12.52 1.58 3.10
C ASN A 49 -13.35 0.82 4.15
N GLU A 50 -12.84 -0.30 4.63
CA GLU A 50 -13.44 -1.12 5.69
C GLU A 50 -13.51 -0.36 7.02
N SER A 51 -12.51 0.47 7.33
CA SER A 51 -12.52 1.35 8.48
C SER A 51 -13.67 2.36 8.43
N GLY A 52 -13.92 2.96 7.26
CA GLY A 52 -15.09 3.84 7.04
C GLY A 52 -16.42 3.11 7.23
N SER A 53 -16.51 1.86 6.73
CA SER A 53 -17.69 1.00 6.90
C SER A 53 -17.93 0.63 8.36
N LEU A 54 -16.87 0.25 9.08
CA LEU A 54 -16.93 -0.03 10.51
C LEU A 54 -17.42 1.20 11.29
N ALA A 55 -16.83 2.37 11.02
CA ALA A 55 -17.22 3.63 11.66
C ALA A 55 -18.70 3.92 11.44
N LYS A 56 -19.26 3.60 10.25
CA LYS A 56 -20.68 3.77 9.94
C LYS A 56 -21.58 2.87 10.79
N MET A 57 -21.16 1.63 11.03
CA MET A 57 -21.96 0.59 11.68
C MET A 57 -21.97 0.65 13.21
N MET A 58 -21.03 1.39 13.82
CA MET A 58 -21.01 1.53 15.27
C MET A 58 -22.33 2.13 15.80
N PRO A 59 -22.90 1.59 16.89
CA PRO A 59 -24.10 2.14 17.52
C PRO A 59 -23.88 3.60 17.92
N SER A 60 -24.87 4.47 17.73
CA SER A 60 -24.77 5.89 18.08
C SER A 60 -24.41 6.14 19.55
N SER A 61 -24.82 5.25 20.46
CA SER A 61 -24.47 5.31 21.88
C SER A 61 -22.99 5.04 22.19
N GLN A 62 -22.26 4.44 21.24
CA GLN A 62 -20.85 4.07 21.34
C GLN A 62 -19.97 4.86 20.36
N LYS A 63 -20.56 5.72 19.53
CA LYS A 63 -19.87 6.44 18.47
C LYS A 63 -19.53 7.86 18.93
N GLU A 64 -18.23 8.14 19.01
CA GLU A 64 -17.73 9.48 19.28
C GLU A 64 -17.96 10.39 18.06
N LYS A 65 -18.19 11.69 18.29
CA LYS A 65 -18.44 12.68 17.21
C LYS A 65 -17.34 12.69 16.15
N ILE A 66 -16.09 12.47 16.56
CA ILE A 66 -14.95 12.42 15.64
C ILE A 66 -15.00 11.20 14.71
N VAL A 67 -15.50 10.06 15.20
CA VAL A 67 -15.72 8.83 14.42
C VAL A 67 -16.90 9.00 13.46
N GLU A 68 -17.94 9.76 13.87
CA GLU A 68 -19.04 10.15 12.99
C GLU A 68 -18.54 11.05 11.84
N GLY A 69 -17.74 12.07 12.16
CA GLY A 69 -17.10 12.92 11.15
C GLY A 69 -16.22 12.12 10.18
N PHE A 70 -15.44 11.18 10.70
CA PHE A 70 -14.64 10.27 9.87
C PHE A 70 -15.51 9.44 8.93
N SER A 71 -16.59 8.84 9.44
CA SER A 71 -17.51 8.05 8.63
C SER A 71 -18.14 8.87 7.49
N SER A 72 -18.54 10.12 7.76
CA SER A 72 -19.07 11.03 6.73
C SER A 72 -18.02 11.38 5.67
N VAL A 73 -16.80 11.73 6.09
CA VAL A 73 -15.70 12.04 5.17
C VAL A 73 -15.37 10.83 4.30
N MET A 74 -15.23 9.64 4.89
CA MET A 74 -14.89 8.43 4.13
C MET A 74 -15.98 8.04 3.13
N SER A 75 -17.26 8.21 3.47
CA SER A 75 -18.37 7.97 2.53
C SER A 75 -18.28 8.88 1.31
N GLU A 76 -18.01 10.17 1.50
CA GLU A 76 -17.88 11.12 0.39
C GLU A 76 -16.69 10.80 -0.52
N LEU A 77 -15.54 10.41 0.07
CA LEU A 77 -14.34 10.04 -0.68
C LEU A 77 -14.55 8.74 -1.48
N GLU A 78 -15.31 7.79 -0.92
CA GLU A 78 -15.69 6.56 -1.61
C GLU A 78 -16.61 6.83 -2.79
N ASP A 79 -17.66 7.64 -2.60
CA ASP A 79 -18.61 8.02 -3.65
C ASP A 79 -17.92 8.73 -4.83
N ARG A 80 -16.90 9.55 -4.53
CA ARG A 80 -16.06 10.24 -5.53
C ARG A 80 -14.96 9.37 -6.14
N LYS A 81 -14.77 8.15 -5.64
CA LYS A 81 -13.66 7.25 -6.04
C LYS A 81 -12.29 7.93 -5.93
N GLU A 82 -12.09 8.64 -4.83
CA GLU A 82 -10.86 9.39 -4.59
C GLU A 82 -9.64 8.48 -4.47
N ALA A 83 -8.47 9.04 -4.80
CA ALA A 83 -7.21 8.31 -4.75
C ALA A 83 -6.86 7.87 -3.32
N LEU A 84 -6.19 6.72 -3.21
CA LEU A 84 -5.82 6.13 -1.91
C LEU A 84 -5.07 7.09 -0.98
N LEU A 85 -4.09 7.86 -1.51
CA LEU A 85 -3.36 8.85 -0.72
C LEU A 85 -4.27 9.91 -0.11
N VAL A 86 -5.28 10.37 -0.86
CA VAL A 86 -6.25 11.36 -0.39
C VAL A 86 -7.04 10.80 0.77
N LYS A 87 -7.49 9.54 0.69
CA LYS A 87 -8.19 8.85 1.79
C LYS A 87 -7.37 8.85 3.08
N TYR A 88 -6.08 8.50 3.00
CA TYR A 88 -5.20 8.49 4.18
C TYR A 88 -4.92 9.90 4.74
N HIS A 89 -4.75 10.91 3.89
CA HIS A 89 -4.60 12.31 4.35
C HIS A 89 -5.86 12.83 5.04
N MET A 90 -7.02 12.63 4.42
CA MET A 90 -8.30 13.13 4.96
C MET A 90 -8.67 12.41 6.26
N ALA A 91 -8.45 11.10 6.33
CA ALA A 91 -8.70 10.36 7.55
C ALA A 91 -7.82 10.83 8.71
N LEU A 92 -6.52 11.05 8.47
CA LEU A 92 -5.63 11.57 9.51
C LEU A 92 -5.98 13.01 9.91
N LEU A 93 -6.40 13.83 8.95
CA LEU A 93 -6.88 15.19 9.21
C LEU A 93 -8.08 15.20 10.14
N VAL A 94 -9.02 14.26 9.97
CA VAL A 94 -10.17 14.13 10.86
C VAL A 94 -9.75 13.74 12.28
N PHE A 95 -8.85 12.76 12.45
CA PHE A 95 -8.49 12.26 13.77
C PHE A 95 -7.50 13.15 14.54
N SER A 96 -6.60 13.81 13.83
CA SER A 96 -5.47 14.53 14.46
C SER A 96 -5.43 16.03 14.18
N GLY A 97 -6.27 16.53 13.26
CA GLY A 97 -6.20 17.91 12.78
C GLY A 97 -5.00 18.19 11.86
N ALA A 98 -4.20 17.19 11.51
CA ALA A 98 -3.04 17.30 10.64
C ALA A 98 -3.07 16.24 9.53
N THR A 99 -2.34 16.50 8.44
CA THR A 99 -2.11 15.53 7.37
C THR A 99 -0.78 14.80 7.58
N TRP A 100 -0.58 13.69 6.86
CA TRP A 100 0.72 13.03 6.81
C TRP A 100 1.83 13.97 6.35
N ASP A 101 3.00 13.87 6.96
CA ASP A 101 4.21 14.55 6.47
C ASP A 101 4.74 13.80 5.25
N GLU A 102 4.57 14.44 4.09
CA GLU A 102 5.01 13.92 2.80
C GLU A 102 6.51 13.68 2.67
N GLY A 103 7.31 14.31 3.53
CA GLY A 103 8.77 14.20 3.60
C GLY A 103 9.25 13.16 4.61
N ALA A 104 8.37 12.53 5.39
CA ALA A 104 8.74 11.62 6.45
C ALA A 104 8.40 10.15 6.13
N GLN A 105 9.10 9.24 6.83
CA GLN A 105 8.70 7.84 6.92
C GLN A 105 7.49 7.70 7.86
N PRO A 106 6.59 6.74 7.62
CA PRO A 106 6.53 5.75 6.55
C PRO A 106 5.85 6.26 5.28
N PHE A 107 5.38 7.52 5.26
CA PHE A 107 4.55 8.04 4.17
C PHE A 107 5.29 8.17 2.84
N GLN A 108 6.60 8.47 2.86
CA GLN A 108 7.43 8.39 1.66
C GLN A 108 7.42 7.00 1.02
N ASP A 109 7.50 5.95 1.85
CA ASP A 109 7.52 4.57 1.38
C ASP A 109 6.14 4.16 0.86
N PHE A 110 5.08 4.62 1.52
CA PHE A 110 3.71 4.45 1.03
C PHE A 110 3.48 5.08 -0.35
N LYS A 111 3.94 6.31 -0.56
CA LYS A 111 3.86 6.97 -1.88
C LYS A 111 4.63 6.20 -2.95
N LEU A 112 5.83 5.69 -2.60
CA LEU A 112 6.62 4.87 -3.51
C LEU A 112 5.91 3.56 -3.85
N LEU A 113 5.27 2.92 -2.86
CA LEU A 113 4.55 1.66 -3.03
C LEU A 113 3.34 1.83 -3.95
N ILE A 114 2.56 2.91 -3.80
CA ILE A 114 1.47 3.23 -4.73
C ILE A 114 2.00 3.52 -6.13
N THR A 115 3.15 4.22 -6.24
CA THR A 115 3.80 4.48 -7.53
C THR A 115 4.16 3.19 -8.24
N LEU A 116 4.72 2.21 -7.51
CA LEU A 116 5.03 0.88 -8.04
C LEU A 116 3.77 0.16 -8.52
N ARG A 117 2.71 0.09 -7.71
CA ARG A 117 1.44 -0.53 -8.10
C ARG A 117 0.88 0.12 -9.36
N ASN A 118 0.89 1.44 -9.45
CA ASN A 118 0.38 2.16 -10.61
C ASN A 118 1.22 1.87 -11.87
N ALA A 119 2.55 1.76 -11.74
CA ALA A 119 3.42 1.40 -12.85
C ALA A 119 3.15 -0.03 -13.35
N ILE A 120 2.91 -0.99 -12.44
CA ILE A 120 2.56 -2.38 -12.78
C ILE A 120 1.19 -2.44 -13.47
N VAL A 121 0.17 -1.81 -12.91
CA VAL A 121 -1.20 -1.85 -13.46
C VAL A 121 -1.31 -1.15 -14.80
N HIS A 122 -0.60 -0.03 -14.99
CA HIS A 122 -0.62 0.76 -16.22
C HIS A 122 0.59 0.47 -17.11
N MET A 123 1.18 -0.72 -16.96
CA MET A 123 2.39 -1.11 -17.68
C MET A 123 2.19 -0.97 -19.19
N LYS A 124 3.17 -0.32 -19.82
CA LYS A 124 3.34 -0.23 -21.27
C LYS A 124 4.63 -0.96 -21.63
N ALA A 125 4.84 -1.20 -22.93
CA ALA A 125 6.10 -1.77 -23.39
C ALA A 125 7.30 -0.96 -22.89
N ASP A 126 8.32 -1.65 -22.37
CA ASP A 126 9.58 -1.06 -21.97
C ASP A 126 10.33 -0.53 -23.20
N LYS A 127 10.71 0.74 -23.14
CA LYS A 127 11.43 1.42 -24.20
C LYS A 127 12.70 2.04 -23.64
N TRP A 128 13.81 1.77 -24.29
CA TRP A 128 15.08 2.44 -24.08
C TRP A 128 15.79 2.59 -25.43
N GLU A 129 16.74 3.51 -25.47
CA GLU A 129 17.53 3.82 -26.66
C GLU A 129 18.94 3.29 -26.47
N THR A 130 19.44 2.54 -27.43
CA THR A 130 20.83 2.07 -27.44
C THR A 130 21.53 2.70 -28.64
N GLU A 131 22.64 3.40 -28.37
CA GLU A 131 23.54 3.85 -29.44
C GLU A 131 24.38 2.66 -29.90
N THR A 132 24.23 2.26 -31.16
CA THR A 132 25.08 1.24 -31.79
C THR A 132 26.01 1.91 -32.79
N THR A 133 27.32 1.75 -32.63
CA THR A 133 28.31 2.05 -33.68
C THR A 133 28.85 0.73 -34.26
N ILE A 134 29.35 0.76 -35.50
CA ILE A 134 29.91 -0.42 -36.20
C ILE A 134 31.08 -1.07 -35.43
N ALA A 135 31.70 -0.33 -34.49
CA ALA A 135 32.88 -0.74 -33.74
C ALA A 135 32.67 -0.90 -32.22
N SER A 136 31.46 -0.71 -31.70
CA SER A 136 31.18 -0.81 -30.26
C SER A 136 30.18 -1.92 -29.94
N GLU A 137 30.46 -2.68 -28.88
CA GLU A 137 29.48 -3.56 -28.24
C GLU A 137 28.20 -2.77 -27.90
N GLN A 138 27.04 -3.42 -27.94
CA GLN A 138 25.76 -2.80 -27.58
C GLN A 138 25.85 -2.22 -26.17
N LYS A 139 25.71 -0.89 -26.04
CA LYS A 139 25.63 -0.26 -24.73
C LYS A 139 24.38 -0.72 -23.99
N GLU A 140 24.57 -1.17 -22.76
CA GLU A 140 23.50 -1.52 -21.83
C GLU A 140 22.62 -0.32 -21.48
N ARG A 141 21.40 -0.61 -21.00
CA ARG A 141 20.42 0.41 -20.60
C ARG A 141 20.97 1.23 -19.42
N GLU A 142 21.07 2.54 -19.59
CA GLU A 142 21.53 3.41 -18.50
C GLU A 142 20.44 3.60 -17.44
N LEU A 143 20.84 3.81 -16.17
CA LEU A 143 19.90 4.06 -15.06
C LEU A 143 18.89 5.19 -15.34
N LYS A 144 19.30 6.21 -16.09
CA LYS A 144 18.42 7.35 -16.47
C LYS A 144 17.27 6.95 -17.40
N GLN A 145 17.38 5.80 -18.08
CA GLN A 145 16.38 5.27 -19.00
C GLN A 145 15.37 4.35 -18.30
N TYR A 146 15.56 4.04 -17.02
CA TYR A 146 14.55 3.37 -16.19
C TYR A 146 13.52 4.36 -15.67
N PRO A 147 12.31 3.90 -15.31
CA PRO A 147 11.36 4.72 -14.57
C PRO A 147 12.00 5.34 -13.32
N LYS A 148 11.63 6.59 -13.00
CA LYS A 148 12.26 7.36 -11.91
C LYS A 148 12.28 6.63 -10.56
N PHE A 149 11.26 5.80 -10.28
CA PHE A 149 11.17 5.03 -9.03
C PHE A 149 12.28 3.98 -8.89
N ILE A 150 12.88 3.49 -9.97
CA ILE A 150 14.02 2.55 -9.92
C ILE A 150 15.23 3.20 -9.24
N LYS A 151 15.49 4.48 -9.55
CA LYS A 151 16.56 5.22 -8.86
C LYS A 151 16.30 5.33 -7.35
N VAL A 152 15.05 5.57 -6.96
CA VAL A 152 14.65 5.67 -5.55
C VAL A 152 14.81 4.32 -4.83
N LEU A 153 14.35 3.23 -5.43
CA LEU A 153 14.52 1.87 -4.90
C LEU A 153 16.00 1.49 -4.73
N LYS A 154 16.84 1.85 -5.72
CA LYS A 154 18.30 1.65 -5.64
C LYS A 154 18.92 2.45 -4.50
N GLN A 155 18.56 3.73 -4.35
CA GLN A 155 19.06 4.59 -3.26
C GLN A 155 18.67 4.05 -1.88
N LYS A 156 17.50 3.40 -1.77
CA LYS A 156 17.05 2.70 -0.56
C LYS A 156 17.71 1.35 -0.32
N GLY A 157 18.56 0.87 -1.24
CA GLY A 157 19.20 -0.45 -1.13
C GLY A 157 18.24 -1.63 -1.30
N LEU A 158 17.05 -1.40 -1.86
CA LEU A 158 16.03 -2.44 -2.08
C LEU A 158 16.31 -3.28 -3.33
N ILE A 159 17.02 -2.71 -4.30
CA ILE A 159 17.38 -3.38 -5.55
C ILE A 159 18.86 -3.15 -5.88
N SER A 160 19.40 -4.05 -6.68
CA SER A 160 20.59 -3.81 -7.51
C SER A 160 20.15 -3.86 -8.97
N ILE A 161 20.79 -3.08 -9.84
CA ILE A 161 20.49 -3.11 -11.27
C ILE A 161 21.44 -4.13 -11.89
N PRO A 162 20.93 -5.26 -12.42
CA PRO A 162 21.77 -6.23 -13.12
C PRO A 162 22.35 -5.59 -14.39
N GLU A 163 23.59 -5.94 -14.73
CA GLU A 163 24.26 -5.50 -15.96
C GLU A 163 23.41 -5.84 -17.20
N THR A 164 22.74 -7.00 -17.18
CA THR A 164 21.98 -7.52 -18.32
C THR A 164 20.47 -7.26 -18.28
N SER A 165 19.90 -6.65 -17.22
CA SER A 165 18.43 -6.59 -17.10
C SER A 165 17.83 -5.53 -17.99
N THR A 166 17.00 -5.98 -18.92
CA THR A 166 16.37 -5.10 -19.93
C THR A 166 15.05 -4.52 -19.43
N SER A 167 14.39 -5.17 -18.47
CA SER A 167 13.05 -4.82 -17.99
C SER A 167 13.08 -4.22 -16.58
N TRP A 168 12.39 -3.10 -16.35
CA TRP A 168 12.26 -2.59 -14.97
C TRP A 168 11.39 -3.51 -14.10
N LEU A 169 10.52 -4.35 -14.70
CA LEU A 169 9.69 -5.29 -13.97
C LEU A 169 10.56 -6.37 -13.31
N GLU A 170 11.52 -6.93 -14.05
CA GLU A 170 12.51 -7.89 -13.53
C GLU A 170 13.31 -7.29 -12.36
N VAL A 171 13.69 -6.02 -12.47
CA VAL A 171 14.45 -5.32 -11.43
C VAL A 171 13.65 -5.20 -10.13
N ILE A 172 12.32 -4.95 -10.20
CA ILE A 172 11.47 -4.85 -9.01
C ILE A 172 10.94 -6.19 -8.52
N SER A 173 11.04 -7.26 -9.32
CA SER A 173 10.82 -8.66 -8.92
C SER A 173 11.95 -9.16 -8.02
N ASN A 174 12.20 -8.42 -6.94
CA ASN A 174 13.25 -8.67 -5.97
C ASN A 174 12.62 -8.96 -4.60
N PRO A 175 13.00 -10.04 -3.91
CA PRO A 175 12.44 -10.39 -2.60
C PRO A 175 12.49 -9.25 -1.57
N LYS A 176 13.53 -8.41 -1.59
CA LYS A 176 13.64 -7.24 -0.69
C LYS A 176 12.55 -6.20 -0.95
N VAL A 177 12.13 -6.03 -2.21
CA VAL A 177 11.03 -5.11 -2.57
C VAL A 177 9.70 -5.69 -2.08
N GLY A 178 9.48 -6.99 -2.21
CA GLY A 178 8.28 -7.66 -1.69
C GLY A 178 8.15 -7.55 -0.16
N GLN A 179 9.25 -7.77 0.56
CA GLN A 179 9.31 -7.60 2.02
C GLN A 179 9.07 -6.15 2.44
N TRP A 180 9.73 -5.21 1.76
CA TRP A 180 9.55 -3.78 1.99
C TRP A 180 8.11 -3.33 1.75
N ALA A 181 7.43 -3.86 0.73
CA ALA A 181 6.03 -3.54 0.46
C ALA A 181 5.11 -3.97 1.63
N CYS A 182 5.32 -5.19 2.15
CA CYS A 182 4.55 -5.70 3.29
C CYS A 182 4.81 -4.85 4.55
N GLN A 183 6.09 -4.56 4.84
CA GLN A 183 6.47 -3.73 5.98
C GLN A 183 5.89 -2.32 5.88
N THR A 184 5.87 -1.73 4.69
CA THR A 184 5.26 -0.41 4.45
C THR A 184 3.77 -0.43 4.76
N ALA A 185 3.05 -1.47 4.32
CA ALA A 185 1.63 -1.60 4.62
C ALA A 185 1.38 -1.76 6.14
N GLU A 186 2.17 -2.58 6.82
CA GLU A 186 2.10 -2.77 8.27
C GLU A 186 2.31 -1.44 9.01
N LEU A 187 3.38 -0.72 8.71
CA LEU A 187 3.70 0.57 9.33
C LEU A 187 2.60 1.62 9.11
N ILE A 188 2.05 1.71 7.89
CA ILE A 188 0.97 2.66 7.59
C ILE A 188 -0.30 2.33 8.38
N THR A 189 -0.70 1.06 8.47
CA THR A 189 -1.88 0.67 9.26
C THR A 189 -1.68 0.87 10.76
N LYS A 190 -0.47 0.61 11.26
CA LYS A 190 -0.11 0.85 12.66
C LYS A 190 -0.19 2.33 12.98
N GLU A 191 0.50 3.18 12.21
CA GLU A 191 0.50 4.62 12.46
C GLU A 191 -0.88 5.24 12.27
N PHE A 192 -1.67 4.76 11.32
CA PHE A 192 -3.07 5.16 11.20
C PHE A 192 -3.83 4.86 12.49
N THR A 193 -3.75 3.61 12.98
CA THR A 193 -4.46 3.16 14.18
C THR A 193 -4.02 3.92 15.43
N GLU A 194 -2.74 4.24 15.56
CA GLU A 194 -2.19 5.05 16.67
C GLU A 194 -2.79 6.46 16.73
N LYS A 195 -3.18 7.03 15.58
CA LYS A 195 -3.77 8.37 15.48
C LYS A 195 -5.26 8.37 15.76
N VAL A 196 -5.91 7.21 15.75
CA VAL A 196 -7.32 7.09 16.13
C VAL A 196 -7.47 7.30 17.65
N PRO A 197 -8.43 8.12 18.10
CA PRO A 197 -8.71 8.31 19.53
C PRO A 197 -9.06 7.00 20.23
N ASP A 198 -8.73 6.91 21.52
CA ASP A 198 -9.05 5.75 22.33
C ASP A 198 -10.56 5.60 22.49
N GLY A 199 -11.07 4.43 22.11
CA GLY A 199 -12.50 4.18 22.11
C GLY A 199 -12.84 2.82 21.50
N ASN A 200 -14.14 2.54 21.40
CA ASN A 200 -14.62 1.28 20.83
C ASN A 200 -14.25 1.14 19.35
N PHE A 201 -14.13 2.27 18.64
CA PHE A 201 -13.72 2.28 17.24
C PHE A 201 -12.29 1.78 17.07
N LYS A 202 -11.34 2.36 17.83
CA LYS A 202 -9.94 1.95 17.83
C LYS A 202 -9.75 0.48 18.21
N LYS A 203 -10.40 0.02 19.28
CA LYS A 203 -10.38 -1.41 19.67
C LYS A 203 -10.88 -2.33 18.55
N SER A 204 -11.88 -1.87 17.80
CA SER A 204 -12.42 -2.64 16.68
C SER A 204 -11.44 -2.65 15.50
N LEU A 205 -10.79 -1.52 15.21
CA LEU A 205 -9.72 -1.38 14.20
C LEU A 205 -8.53 -2.29 14.48
N GLU A 206 -8.05 -2.31 15.73
CA GLU A 206 -6.89 -3.09 16.16
C GLU A 206 -7.06 -4.58 15.85
N ASN A 207 -8.29 -5.12 15.95
CA ASN A 207 -8.59 -6.52 15.66
C ASN A 207 -8.36 -6.93 14.19
N TYR A 208 -8.26 -5.99 13.25
CA TYR A 208 -7.96 -6.29 11.84
C TYR A 208 -6.82 -5.42 11.27
N ALA A 209 -6.16 -4.61 12.10
CA ALA A 209 -4.91 -3.97 11.75
C ALA A 209 -3.86 -5.05 11.44
N PHE A 210 -2.91 -4.72 10.56
CA PHE A 210 -1.88 -5.67 10.18
C PHE A 210 -0.92 -5.83 11.36
N GLY A 211 -1.01 -6.95 12.07
CA GLY A 211 -0.22 -7.14 13.30
C GLY A 211 -0.62 -8.33 14.16
N GLU A 212 -1.86 -8.82 14.08
CA GLU A 212 -2.29 -10.02 14.79
C GLU A 212 -3.03 -11.00 13.87
N SER A 213 -2.31 -11.55 12.91
CA SER A 213 -2.62 -12.91 12.46
C SER A 213 -1.87 -13.84 13.42
N ASN A 214 -2.58 -14.42 14.38
CA ASN A 214 -2.06 -15.60 15.09
C ASN A 214 -1.54 -16.58 14.03
N GLY A 215 -0.26 -16.95 14.16
CA GLY A 215 0.30 -18.08 13.42
C GLY A 215 -0.44 -19.38 13.71
#